data_AF-A0A392STC7-F1
#
_entry.id   AF-A0A392STC7-F1
#
_cell.length_a   1.000
_cell.length_b   1.000
_cell.length_c   1.000
_cell.angle_alpha   90.00
_cell.angle_beta   90.00
_cell.angle_gamma   90.00
#
_symmetry.space_group_name_H-M   'P 1'
#
loop_
_entity.id
_entity.type
_entity.pdbx_description
1 polymer ?
#
loop_
_entity_poly.entity_id
_entity_poly.type
_entity_poly.pdbx_seq_one_letter_code
_entity_poly.pdbx_strand_id
1 'polypeptide(L)' 'MLHILLDSGSTHNFLDLETAKSLGCTLEAIPPLSVTGGGGHKLEAAYICRGFKWQLQQ' A
#
# COMPACT_ATOMS: atom_id res chain seq x y z
N MET A 1 10.04 -0.21 -13.48
CA MET A 1 9.93 1.22 -13.11
C MET A 1 8.85 1.32 -12.04
N LEU A 2 9.15 1.91 -10.89
CA LEU A 2 8.18 2.06 -9.81
C LEU A 2 7.49 3.42 -9.97
N HIS A 3 6.16 3.44 -10.03
CA HIS A 3 5.38 4.66 -10.05
C HIS A 3 4.79 4.89 -8.65
N ILE A 4 5.08 6.05 -8.06
CA ILE A 4 4.62 6.41 -6.72
C ILE A 4 3.69 7.59 -6.86
N LEU A 5 2.45 7.44 -6.36
CA LEU A 5 1.51 8.54 -6.22
C LEU A 5 1.73 9.20 -4.86
N LEU A 6 2.02 10.50 -4.85
CA LEU A 6 2.08 11.29 -3.63
C LEU A 6 0.73 11.96 -3.41
N ASP A 7 0.04 11.55 -2.34
CA ASP A 7 -1.26 12.10 -1.95
C ASP A 7 -1.28 12.39 -0.46
N SER A 8 -1.29 13.67 -0.10
CA SER A 8 -1.35 14.12 1.31
C SER A 8 -2.73 13.95 1.95
N GLY A 9 -3.77 13.66 1.16
CA GLY A 9 -5.13 13.41 1.65
C GLY A 9 -5.37 11.95 2.08
N SER A 10 -4.47 11.05 1.72
CA SER A 10 -4.57 9.62 2.04
C SER A 10 -4.11 9.32 3.48
N THR A 11 -4.86 8.48 4.19
CA THR A 11 -4.53 8.05 5.56
C THR A 11 -3.60 6.83 5.61
N HIS A 12 -3.54 6.08 4.52
CA HIS A 12 -2.76 4.85 4.38
C HIS A 12 -2.10 4.82 3.00
N ASN A 13 -0.91 4.22 2.93
CA ASN A 13 -0.27 3.92 1.65
C ASN A 13 -0.75 2.57 1.14
N PHE A 14 -1.03 2.49 -0.16
CA PHE A 14 -1.38 1.25 -0.84
C PHE A 14 -0.28 0.86 -1.80
N LEU A 15 -0.04 -0.44 -1.88
CA LEU A 15 0.89 -1.05 -2.80
C LEU A 15 0.17 -2.22 -3.46
N ASP A 16 0.29 -2.35 -4.77
CA ASP A 16 -0.21 -3.54 -5.42
C ASP A 16 0.59 -4.78 -4.99
N LEU A 17 -0.08 -5.93 -4.98
CA LEU A 17 0.48 -7.15 -4.42
C LEU A 17 1.73 -7.63 -5.19
N GLU A 18 1.77 -7.42 -6.50
CA GLU A 18 2.90 -7.84 -7.34
C GLU A 18 4.13 -6.95 -7.11
N THR A 19 3.94 -5.64 -7.02
CA THR A 19 5.00 -4.70 -6.67
C THR A 19 5.53 -5.00 -5.28
N ALA A 20 4.67 -5.26 -4.29
CA ALA A 20 5.11 -5.65 -2.94
C ALA A 20 6.02 -6.88 -2.96
N LYS A 21 5.68 -7.91 -3.75
CA LYS A 21 6.52 -9.09 -3.94
C LYS A 21 7.83 -8.74 -4.65
N SER A 22 7.79 -7.92 -5.70
CA SER A 22 8.98 -7.51 -6.46
C SER A 22 9.98 -6.68 -5.64
N LEU A 23 9.48 -5.92 -4.67
CA LEU A 23 10.28 -5.13 -3.73
C LEU A 23 10.79 -5.97 -2.55
N GLY A 24 10.43 -7.26 -2.47
CA GLY A 24 10.83 -8.14 -1.38
C GLY A 24 10.16 -7.80 -0.04
N CYS A 25 9.00 -7.16 -0.06
CA CYS A 25 8.25 -6.86 1.16
C CYS A 25 7.77 -8.15 1.84
N THR A 26 7.89 -8.20 3.16
CA THR A 26 7.24 -9.26 3.95
C THR A 26 5.74 -9.01 3.99
N LEU A 27 4.97 -9.89 3.34
CA LEU A 27 3.51 -9.84 3.33
C LEU A 27 2.95 -10.60 4.53
N GLU A 28 2.41 -9.88 5.50
CA GLU A 28 1.69 -10.47 6.63
C GLU A 28 0.19 -10.46 6.34
N ALA A 29 -0.44 -11.64 6.39
CA ALA A 29 -1.89 -11.74 6.26
C ALA A 29 -2.59 -11.08 7.46
N ILE A 30 -3.63 -10.32 7.20
CA ILE A 30 -4.44 -9.65 8.21
C ILE A 30 -5.93 -9.94 7.96
N PRO A 31 -6.80 -9.77 8.99
CA PRO A 31 -8.22 -9.66 8.73
C PRO A 31 -8.47 -8.58 7.66
N PRO A 32 -9.27 -8.85 6.61
CA PRO A 32 -9.48 -7.90 5.52
C PRO A 32 -9.92 -6.54 6.05
N LEU A 33 -9.13 -5.51 5.72
CA LEU A 33 -9.44 -4.14 6.08
C LEU A 33 -10.18 -3.49 4.91
N SER A 34 -11.45 -3.13 5.14
CA SER A 34 -12.22 -2.32 4.19
C SER A 34 -11.77 -0.87 4.28
N VAL A 35 -11.36 -0.30 3.14
CA VAL A 35 -10.89 1.08 3.02
C VAL A 35 -11.58 1.78 1.88
N THR A 36 -11.84 3.07 2.04
CA THR A 36 -12.46 3.90 1.02
C THR A 36 -11.37 4.57 0.20
N GLY A 37 -11.24 4.20 -1.06
CA GLY A 37 -10.32 4.84 -1.99
C GLY A 37 -10.90 6.12 -2.63
N GLY A 38 -10.09 6.76 -3.47
CA GLY A 38 -10.47 7.99 -4.17
C GLY A 38 -11.76 7.84 -4.99
N GLY A 39 -12.73 8.72 -4.78
CA GLY A 39 -14.03 8.63 -5.46
C GLY A 39 -15.05 7.68 -4.80
N GLY A 40 -14.78 7.18 -3.59
CA GLY A 40 -15.77 6.48 -2.76
C GLY A 40 -15.85 4.96 -2.99
N HIS A 41 -14.96 4.41 -3.82
CA HIS A 41 -14.88 2.97 -4.02
C HIS A 41 -14.32 2.26 -2.77
N LYS A 42 -14.84 1.07 -2.48
CA LYS A 42 -14.32 0.24 -1.38
C LYS A 42 -13.24 -0.70 -1.90
N LEU A 43 -12.13 -0.74 -1.19
CA LEU A 43 -11.00 -1.65 -1.39
C LEU A 43 -10.89 -2.56 -0.17
N GLU A 44 -10.48 -3.80 -0.38
CA GLU A 44 -10.13 -4.71 0.71
C GLU A 44 -8.63 -4.97 0.70
N ALA A 45 -7.97 -4.65 1.81
CA ALA A 45 -6.59 -4.99 2.03
C ALA A 45 -6.48 -6.26 2.87
N ALA A 46 -5.97 -7.34 2.28
CA ALA A 46 -5.79 -8.64 2.94
C ALA A 46 -4.38 -8.84 3.53
N TYR A 47 -3.44 -7.93 3.21
CA TYR A 47 -2.04 -8.01 3.63
C TYR A 47 -1.53 -6.67 4.12
N ILE A 48 -0.54 -6.71 5.01
CA ILE A 48 0.24 -5.55 5.43
C ILE A 48 1.74 -5.83 5.25
N CYS A 49 2.48 -4.80 4.80
CA CYS A 49 3.94 -4.84 4.72
C CYS A 49 4.53 -4.15 5.96
N ARG A 50 4.70 -4.88 7.07
CA ARG A 50 5.27 -4.28 8.28
C ARG A 50 6.75 -3.96 8.09
N GLY A 51 7.19 -2.83 8.65
CA GLY A 51 8.58 -2.41 8.56
C GLY A 51 9.02 -1.92 7.18
N PHE A 52 8.12 -1.83 6.20
CA PHE A 52 8.41 -1.19 4.92
C PHE A 52 8.76 0.28 5.15
N LYS A 53 9.99 0.65 4.81
CA LYS A 53 10.48 2.02 4.85
C LYS A 53 10.83 2.43 3.44
N TRP A 54 10.29 3.54 3.00
CA TRP A 54 10.69 4.20 1.78
C TRP A 54 11.18 5.60 2.15
N GLN A 55 12.19 6.07 1.44
CA GLN A 55 12.69 7.44 1.56
C GLN A 55 12.52 8.11 0.21
N LEU A 56 11.80 9.22 0.19
CA LEU A 56 11.79 10.09 -0.97
C LEU A 56 13.11 10.88 -0.95
N GLN A 57 14.00 10.60 -1.89
CA GLN A 57 15.23 11.36 -2.04
C GLN A 57 14.88 12.71 -2.68
N GLN A 58 15.23 13.80 -1.98
CA GLN A 58 15.13 15.17 -2.49
C GLN A 58 16.43 15.56 -3.18
#